data_AF-A0A7N4NHH5-F1
#
_entry.id   AF-A0A7N4NHH5-F1
#
_cell.length_a   1.000
_cell.length_b   1.000
_cell.length_c   1.000
_cell.angle_alpha   90.00
_cell.angle_beta   90.00
_cell.angle_gamma   90.00
#
_symmetry.space_group_name_H-M   'P 1'
#
loop_
_entity.id
_entity.type
_entity.pdbx_description
1 polymer ?
#
loop_
_entity_poly.entity_id
_entity_poly.type
_entity_poly.pdbx_seq_one_letter_code
_entity_poly.pdbx_strand_id
1 'polypeptide(L)'
;MSPSCPETTMETKLLGWLAICLLGTGLTDCSVLQTPRYLVKGIGEVAILKCNQDHNYDDMYWYQHKPGQELKQLLRYFKLTDVTKEKDISENFQVARPNINFCYLNISSLSLEDSATYLCSVSL
;
A
#
# COMPACT_ATOMS: atom_id res chain seq x y z
N MET A 1 -2.48 7.47 21.69
CA MET A 1 -1.12 7.08 21.26
C MET A 1 -1.24 6.25 19.99
N SER A 2 -0.76 6.79 18.87
CA SER A 2 -0.68 6.06 17.59
C SER A 2 0.52 5.12 17.62
N PRO A 3 0.44 3.92 17.04
CA PRO A 3 1.55 2.97 17.06
C PRO A 3 2.66 3.45 16.12
N SER A 4 3.85 3.64 16.67
CA SER A 4 5.09 3.87 15.95
C SER A 4 5.55 2.58 15.26
N CYS A 5 6.17 2.71 14.08
CA CYS A 5 6.87 1.62 13.41
C CYS A 5 7.92 1.00 14.35
N PRO A 6 8.15 -0.33 14.32
CA PRO A 6 9.14 -0.95 15.18
C PRO A 6 10.55 -0.50 14.81
N GLU A 7 11.25 0.08 15.78
CA GLU A 7 12.66 0.46 15.71
C GLU A 7 13.53 -0.78 16.00
N THR A 8 14.45 -1.11 15.09
CA THR A 8 15.48 -2.11 15.34
C THR A 8 16.68 -1.41 15.97
N THR A 9 16.89 -1.61 17.28
CA THR A 9 18.01 -1.03 18.04
C THR A 9 19.30 -1.84 17.84
N MET A 10 20.41 -1.20 17.45
CA MET A 10 21.76 -1.74 17.65
C MET A 10 22.76 -0.61 17.95
N GLU A 11 23.17 -0.54 19.21
CA GLU A 11 24.21 0.34 19.75
C GLU A 11 25.61 -0.24 19.47
N THR A 12 26.55 0.57 18.97
CA THR A 12 27.72 1.09 19.73
C THR A 12 28.89 1.47 18.79
N LYS A 13 29.30 2.73 18.95
CA LYS A 13 30.45 3.50 18.45
C LYS A 13 31.73 2.73 18.07
N LEU A 14 32.28 3.03 16.88
CA LEU A 14 33.70 3.34 16.72
C LEU A 14 33.99 4.25 15.50
N LEU A 15 33.95 5.55 15.81
CA LEU A 15 34.77 6.66 15.34
C LEU A 15 35.03 6.88 13.83
N GLY A 16 34.31 7.86 13.28
CA GLY A 16 34.94 9.19 13.11
C GLY A 16 35.06 9.72 11.68
N TRP A 17 35.39 8.90 10.69
CA TRP A 17 35.69 9.39 9.32
C TRP A 17 34.82 8.73 8.23
N LEU A 18 34.03 7.71 8.60
CA LEU A 18 32.84 7.23 7.86
C LEU A 18 31.58 8.08 8.15
N ALA A 19 31.70 9.06 9.03
CA ALA A 19 30.57 9.80 9.60
C ALA A 19 29.80 10.65 8.57
N ILE A 20 30.45 11.16 7.52
CA ILE A 20 29.78 12.07 6.55
C ILE A 20 28.98 11.31 5.48
N CYS A 21 29.37 10.10 5.10
CA CYS A 21 28.59 9.28 4.16
C CYS A 21 27.39 8.56 4.82
N LEU A 22 27.33 8.55 6.16
CA LEU A 22 26.25 7.95 6.94
C LEU A 22 25.20 8.98 7.42
N LEU A 23 25.46 10.29 7.22
CA LEU A 23 24.53 11.37 7.58
C LEU A 23 23.48 11.66 6.50
N GLY A 24 23.21 10.67 5.65
CA GLY A 24 22.30 10.77 4.50
C GLY A 24 21.23 9.69 4.48
N THR A 25 20.73 9.23 5.62
CA THR A 25 19.42 8.58 5.64
C THR A 25 18.46 9.55 6.30
N GLY A 26 18.05 10.57 5.54
CA GLY A 26 16.76 11.17 5.81
C GLY A 26 15.77 10.03 5.93
N LEU A 27 15.09 9.96 7.08
CA LEU A 27 13.91 9.14 7.26
C LEU A 27 13.08 9.34 6.00
N THR A 28 13.06 8.34 5.12
CA THR A 28 12.13 8.36 4.00
C THR A 28 10.76 8.35 4.64
N ASP A 29 10.17 9.53 4.71
CA ASP A 29 8.82 9.74 5.17
C ASP A 29 7.96 8.72 4.42
N CYS A 30 7.31 7.84 5.17
CA CYS A 30 6.59 6.73 4.56
C CYS A 30 5.28 7.29 4.02
N SER A 31 5.33 7.89 2.83
CA SER A 31 4.22 8.57 2.16
C SER A 31 2.97 7.68 2.05
N VAL A 32 3.17 6.35 2.09
CA VAL A 32 2.10 5.35 2.04
C VAL A 32 2.34 4.24 3.06
N LEU A 33 1.35 3.99 3.92
CA LEU A 33 1.29 2.81 4.80
C LEU A 33 0.17 1.87 4.33
N GLN A 34 0.49 0.58 4.23
CA GLN A 34 -0.46 -0.47 3.85
C GLN A 34 -0.66 -1.49 4.98
N THR A 35 -1.91 -1.85 5.25
CA THR A 35 -2.27 -2.82 6.29
C THR A 35 -3.41 -3.75 5.84
N PRO A 36 -3.37 -5.05 6.21
CA PRO A 36 -2.24 -5.76 6.82
C PRO A 36 -1.09 -5.98 5.81
N ARG A 37 0.12 -6.31 6.30
CA ARG A 37 1.26 -6.69 5.44
C ARG A 37 1.09 -8.06 4.81
N TYR A 38 0.45 -8.97 5.53
CA TYR A 38 0.12 -10.32 5.08
C TYR A 38 -1.33 -10.60 5.45
N LEU A 39 -2.07 -11.16 4.50
CA LEU A 39 -3.46 -11.57 4.70
C LEU A 39 -3.64 -12.96 4.10
N VAL A 40 -4.01 -13.92 4.92
CA VAL A 40 -4.34 -15.29 4.50
C VAL A 40 -5.80 -15.54 4.84
N LYS A 41 -6.57 -15.91 3.82
CA LYS A 41 -8.01 -16.10 3.86
C LYS A 41 -8.40 -17.26 2.96
N GLY A 42 -9.52 -17.89 3.26
CA GLY A 42 -10.12 -18.96 2.47
C GLY A 42 -10.84 -18.43 1.22
N ILE A 43 -11.10 -19.35 0.29
CA ILE A 43 -11.91 -19.09 -0.90
C ILE A 43 -13.33 -18.67 -0.47
N GLY A 44 -13.90 -17.69 -1.16
CA GLY A 44 -15.23 -17.14 -0.89
C GLY A 44 -15.28 -16.15 0.28
N GLU A 45 -14.21 -16.03 1.08
CA GLU A 45 -14.13 -14.99 2.10
C GLU A 45 -13.89 -13.61 1.48
N VAL A 46 -14.20 -12.57 2.28
CA VAL A 46 -13.90 -11.17 1.95
C VAL A 46 -12.48 -10.83 2.40
N ALA A 47 -11.71 -10.17 1.53
CA ALA A 47 -10.45 -9.53 1.89
C ALA A 47 -10.57 -8.01 1.84
N ILE A 48 -10.00 -7.34 2.85
CA ILE A 48 -9.93 -5.88 2.90
C ILE A 48 -8.47 -5.50 3.12
N LEU A 49 -7.91 -4.76 2.16
CA LEU A 49 -6.60 -4.13 2.27
C LEU A 49 -6.81 -2.63 2.44
N LYS A 50 -6.02 -2.03 3.33
CA LYS A 50 -6.07 -0.61 3.64
C LYS A 50 -4.78 0.04 3.20
N CYS A 51 -4.92 1.17 2.54
CA CYS A 51 -3.84 2.09 2.22
C CYS A 51 -4.11 3.43 2.88
N ASN A 52 -3.08 4.02 3.49
CA ASN A 52 -3.14 5.36 4.04
C ASN A 52 -1.96 6.21 3.63
N GLN A 53 -2.21 7.50 3.46
CA GLN A 53 -1.20 8.52 3.16
C GLN A 53 -1.30 9.70 4.13
N ASP A 54 -0.27 10.52 4.15
CA ASP A 54 -0.09 11.71 4.99
C ASP A 54 0.11 13.01 4.20
N HIS A 55 0.14 12.95 2.86
CA HIS A 55 0.43 14.09 1.98
C HIS A 55 -0.81 14.77 1.38
N ASN A 56 -2.03 14.31 1.70
CA ASN A 56 -3.30 14.79 1.12
C ASN A 56 -3.33 14.79 -0.43
N TYR A 57 -2.61 13.85 -1.06
CA TYR A 57 -2.59 13.70 -2.51
C TYR A 57 -3.94 13.28 -3.09
N ASP A 58 -4.31 13.89 -4.21
CA ASP A 58 -5.60 13.66 -4.86
C ASP A 58 -5.67 12.28 -5.49
N ASP A 59 -4.55 11.73 -5.95
CA ASP A 59 -4.50 10.44 -6.63
C ASP A 59 -4.03 9.30 -5.71
N MET A 60 -4.80 8.21 -5.71
CA MET A 60 -4.42 6.95 -5.08
C MET A 60 -4.68 5.77 -6.02
N TYR A 61 -3.78 4.80 -5.99
CA TYR A 61 -3.79 3.67 -6.91
C TYR A 61 -3.71 2.35 -6.16
N TRP A 62 -4.29 1.32 -6.74
CA TRP A 62 -4.05 -0.06 -6.34
C TRP A 62 -3.52 -0.87 -7.51
N TYR A 63 -2.53 -1.70 -7.22
CA TYR A 63 -1.89 -2.61 -8.16
C TYR A 63 -1.92 -4.04 -7.63
N GLN A 64 -1.88 -4.99 -8.56
CA GLN A 64 -1.69 -6.41 -8.30
C GLN A 64 -0.41 -6.88 -8.99
N HIS A 65 0.43 -7.57 -8.25
CA HIS A 65 1.62 -8.24 -8.76
C HIS A 65 1.51 -9.74 -8.48
N LYS A 66 1.30 -10.52 -9.54
CA LYS A 66 1.32 -11.99 -9.47
C LYS A 66 2.74 -12.49 -9.74
N PRO A 67 3.18 -13.61 -9.12
CA PRO A 67 4.49 -14.18 -9.38
C PRO A 67 4.71 -14.43 -10.89
N GLY A 68 5.81 -13.91 -11.43
CA GLY A 68 6.18 -14.07 -12.85
C GLY A 68 5.37 -13.21 -13.83
N GLN A 69 4.54 -12.29 -13.35
CA GLN A 69 3.78 -11.34 -14.19
C GLN A 69 4.25 -9.90 -13.93
N GLU A 70 3.95 -9.01 -14.86
CA GLU A 70 4.16 -7.58 -14.67
C GLU A 70 3.20 -6.99 -13.62
N LEU A 71 3.54 -5.78 -13.14
CA LEU A 71 2.68 -5.06 -12.21
C LEU A 71 1.43 -4.55 -12.94
N LYS A 72 0.26 -5.08 -12.58
CA LYS A 72 -1.02 -4.68 -13.17
C LYS A 72 -1.69 -3.62 -12.32
N GLN A 73 -2.02 -2.46 -12.90
CA GLN A 73 -2.91 -1.49 -12.26
C GLN A 73 -4.33 -2.07 -12.17
N LEU A 74 -4.97 -1.95 -11.02
CA LEU A 74 -6.35 -2.38 -10.82
C LEU A 74 -7.29 -1.19 -10.98
N LEU A 75 -6.97 -0.10 -10.29
CA LEU A 75 -7.84 1.06 -10.19
C LEU A 75 -7.08 2.30 -9.71
N ARG A 76 -7.70 3.44 -9.98
CA ARG A 76 -7.28 4.78 -9.56
C ARG A 76 -8.47 5.50 -8.94
N TYR A 77 -8.23 6.19 -7.84
CA TYR A 77 -9.12 7.21 -7.29
C TYR A 77 -8.51 8.58 -7.49
N PHE A 78 -9.27 9.52 -8.06
CA PHE A 78 -8.97 10.94 -8.05
C PHE A 78 -9.94 11.65 -7.10
N LYS A 79 -9.38 12.39 -6.13
CA LYS A 79 -10.12 12.98 -5.01
C LYS A 79 -10.97 11.91 -4.31
N LEU A 80 -12.22 12.21 -3.94
CA LEU A 80 -13.09 11.30 -3.19
C LEU A 80 -14.16 10.60 -4.04
N THR A 81 -14.35 11.04 -5.29
CA THR A 81 -15.55 10.69 -6.06
C THR A 81 -15.24 10.02 -7.39
N ASP A 82 -14.08 10.28 -7.97
CA ASP A 82 -13.76 9.81 -9.31
C ASP A 82 -12.95 8.51 -9.22
N VAL A 83 -13.55 7.40 -9.63
CA VAL A 83 -12.94 6.08 -9.64
C VAL A 83 -12.83 5.58 -11.07
N THR A 84 -11.61 5.23 -11.48
CA THR A 84 -11.34 4.55 -12.74
C THR A 84 -10.86 3.15 -12.44
N LYS A 85 -11.53 2.15 -13.02
CA LYS A 85 -11.13 0.74 -12.95
C LYS A 85 -10.49 0.35 -14.28
N GLU A 86 -9.38 -0.37 -14.24
CA GLU A 86 -8.74 -0.87 -15.45
C GLU A 86 -9.62 -1.89 -16.17
N LYS A 87 -9.37 -2.05 -17.47
CA LYS A 87 -10.05 -3.08 -18.27
C LYS A 87 -9.72 -4.46 -17.71
N ASP A 88 -10.69 -5.38 -17.79
CA ASP A 88 -10.54 -6.78 -17.38
C ASP A 88 -10.25 -6.97 -15.88
N ILE A 89 -10.66 -6.02 -15.04
CA ILE A 89 -10.69 -6.21 -13.59
C ILE A 89 -12.08 -6.72 -13.19
N SER A 90 -12.11 -7.86 -12.52
CA SER A 90 -13.35 -8.50 -12.08
C SER A 90 -14.16 -7.61 -11.12
N GLU A 91 -15.50 -7.74 -11.15
CA GLU A 91 -16.45 -6.99 -10.31
C GLU A 91 -16.34 -7.31 -8.82
N ASN A 92 -15.63 -8.38 -8.44
CA ASN A 92 -15.32 -8.66 -7.04
C ASN A 92 -14.32 -7.65 -6.43
N PHE A 93 -13.53 -6.94 -7.25
CA PHE A 93 -12.67 -5.86 -6.78
C PHE A 93 -13.44 -4.55 -6.68
N GLN A 94 -13.57 -4.07 -5.46
CA GLN A 94 -14.20 -2.80 -5.11
C GLN A 94 -13.20 -1.93 -4.36
N VAL A 95 -13.40 -0.63 -4.44
CA VAL A 95 -12.57 0.34 -3.73
C VAL A 95 -13.44 1.32 -2.97
N ALA A 96 -12.98 1.72 -1.79
CA ALA A 96 -13.65 2.72 -0.98
C ALA A 96 -12.65 3.75 -0.48
N ARG A 97 -12.94 5.02 -0.73
CA ARG A 97 -12.11 6.15 -0.27
C ARG A 97 -12.92 7.09 0.63
N PRO A 98 -13.03 6.80 1.94
CA PRO A 98 -13.88 7.59 2.83
C PRO A 98 -13.36 9.01 3.08
N ASN A 99 -12.05 9.24 2.90
CA ASN A 99 -11.44 10.58 2.91
C ASN A 99 -10.12 10.57 2.14
N ILE A 100 -9.46 11.72 2.05
CA ILE A 100 -8.26 11.88 1.21
C ILE A 100 -7.11 10.96 1.66
N ASN A 101 -7.06 10.63 2.94
CA ASN A 101 -5.97 9.88 3.56
C ASN A 101 -6.13 8.37 3.48
N PHE A 102 -7.32 7.83 3.21
CA PHE A 102 -7.58 6.40 3.26
C PHE A 102 -8.17 5.87 1.96
N CYS A 103 -7.61 4.79 1.43
CA CYS A 103 -8.15 4.06 0.29
C CYS A 103 -8.15 2.56 0.62
N TYR A 104 -9.32 1.94 0.59
CA TYR A 104 -9.52 0.52 0.86
C TYR A 104 -9.73 -0.24 -0.43
N LEU A 105 -9.03 -1.36 -0.60
CA LEU A 105 -9.34 -2.37 -1.61
C LEU A 105 -10.12 -3.50 -0.96
N ASN A 106 -11.34 -3.74 -1.44
CA ASN A 106 -12.21 -4.82 -0.99
C ASN A 106 -12.34 -5.87 -2.10
N ILE A 107 -12.05 -7.12 -1.78
CA ILE A 107 -12.29 -8.28 -2.65
C ILE A 107 -13.44 -9.04 -2.03
N SER A 108 -14.63 -8.93 -2.64
CA SER A 108 -15.89 -9.38 -2.04
C SER A 108 -16.04 -10.90 -1.94
N SER A 109 -15.33 -11.65 -2.78
CA SER A 109 -15.27 -13.10 -2.76
C SER A 109 -13.93 -13.53 -3.37
N LEU A 110 -13.06 -14.10 -2.53
CA LEU A 110 -11.74 -14.55 -2.92
C LEU A 110 -11.78 -15.83 -3.76
N SER A 111 -10.93 -15.88 -4.77
CA SER A 111 -10.57 -17.08 -5.52
C SER A 111 -9.08 -17.37 -5.38
N LEU A 112 -8.63 -18.55 -5.85
CA LEU A 112 -7.20 -18.87 -5.88
C LEU A 112 -6.39 -17.90 -6.77
N GLU A 113 -7.03 -17.35 -7.80
CA GLU A 113 -6.39 -16.43 -8.74
C GLU A 113 -6.09 -15.06 -8.11
N ASP A 114 -6.74 -14.73 -6.99
CA ASP A 114 -6.54 -13.48 -6.25
C ASP A 114 -5.30 -13.54 -5.33
N SER A 115 -4.64 -14.70 -5.21
CA SER A 115 -3.39 -14.82 -4.46
C SER A 115 -2.26 -14.06 -5.15
N ALA A 116 -1.93 -12.86 -4.63
CA ALA A 116 -0.96 -11.96 -5.22
C ALA A 116 -0.37 -11.00 -4.17
N THR A 117 0.67 -10.25 -4.57
CA THR A 117 1.09 -9.06 -3.81
C THR A 117 0.28 -7.86 -4.28
N TYR A 118 -0.30 -7.12 -3.35
CA TYR A 118 -1.10 -5.92 -3.63
C TYR A 118 -0.37 -4.67 -3.14
N LEU A 119 -0.17 -3.71 -4.05
CA LEU A 119 0.60 -2.50 -3.78
C LEU A 119 -0.29 -1.27 -3.92
N CYS A 120 -0.10 -0.29 -3.05
CA CYS A 120 -0.76 0.99 -3.12
C CYS A 120 0.28 2.09 -3.40
N SER A 121 -0.10 3.08 -4.18
CA SER A 121 0.69 4.30 -4.37
C SER A 121 -0.19 5.53 -4.36
N VAL A 122 0.46 6.69 -4.27
CA VAL A 122 -0.18 8.01 -4.28
C VAL A 122 0.60 8.94 -5.22
N SER A 123 -0.07 9.93 -5.80
CA SER A 123 0.59 10.98 -6.59
C SER A 123 -0.08 12.34 -6.42
N LEU A 124 0.71 13.40 -6.56
CA LEU A 124 0.27 14.80 -6.49
C LEU A 124 -0.79 15.12 -7.55
#